data_AF-A0A7S1FLL0-F1
#
_entry.id   AF-A0A7S1FLL0-F1
#
_cell.length_a   1.000
_cell.length_b   1.000
_cell.length_c   1.000
_cell.angle_alpha   90.00
_cell.angle_beta   90.00
_cell.angle_gamma   90.00
#
_symmetry.space_group_name_H-M   'P 1'
#
loop_
_entity.id
_entity.type
_entity.pdbx_description
1 polymer ?
#
loop_
_entity_poly.entity_id
_entity_poly.type
_entity_poly.pdbx_seq_one_letter_code
_entity_poly.pdbx_strand_id
1 'polypeptide(L)'
;CCIDEFDKMEIKDQVAIHEAMEQQTISITKAGVQATLNARASILAAANPIYGRYDRSRTLRANVALSAPILSRFDLFFVVLDECDERTDYRIANHIIDVHRGREEAGHAPFDKGEMQRYIRFVKTINPRMTTESADLLCDLYKRLRQGDAVGQGRQAYRITVRQLESMVRLSEAMARLHCDVEVRPDYVREAFRLLKKSIVHVETEDVPLDDGGEPGEPLPPEPAEEEEEP
;
A
#
# COMPACT_ATOMS: atom_id res chain seq x y z
N CYS A 1 -4.62 14.66 8.40
CA CYS A 1 -4.15 14.42 9.77
C CYS A 1 -3.06 13.36 9.68
N CYS A 2 -1.85 13.64 10.17
CA CYS A 2 -0.77 12.66 10.20
C CYS A 2 -0.59 12.23 11.66
N ILE A 3 -0.64 10.92 11.92
CA ILE A 3 -0.49 10.35 13.25
C ILE A 3 0.69 9.39 13.20
N ASP A 4 1.71 9.68 14.02
CA ASP A 4 2.82 8.77 14.22
C ASP A 4 2.55 7.87 15.44
N GLU A 5 3.19 6.70 15.47
CA GLU A 5 3.04 5.71 16.54
C GLU A 5 1.56 5.40 16.87
N PHE A 6 0.75 5.18 15.83
CA PHE A 6 -0.69 4.96 15.96
C PHE A 6 -1.02 3.71 16.83
N ASP A 7 -0.08 2.76 16.95
CA ASP A 7 -0.17 1.60 17.83
C ASP A 7 0.03 1.93 19.33
N LYS A 8 0.58 3.10 19.67
CA LYS A 8 0.85 3.55 21.04
C LYS A 8 -0.21 4.47 21.62
N MET A 9 -1.25 4.82 20.86
CA MET A 9 -2.31 5.70 21.34
C MET A 9 -3.08 5.11 22.51
N GLU A 10 -3.44 5.95 23.48
CA GLU A 10 -4.31 5.58 24.59
C GLU A 10 -5.68 5.10 24.10
N ILE A 11 -6.30 4.19 24.85
CA ILE A 11 -7.60 3.59 24.50
C ILE A 11 -8.69 4.66 24.32
N LYS A 12 -8.67 5.71 25.14
CA LYS A 12 -9.64 6.81 25.06
C LYS A 12 -9.56 7.55 23.72
N ASP A 13 -8.36 7.78 23.23
CA ASP A 13 -8.13 8.47 21.96
C ASP A 13 -8.42 7.56 20.77
N GLN A 14 -8.13 6.26 20.89
CA GLN A 14 -8.56 5.28 19.90
C GLN A 14 -10.08 5.24 19.72
N VAL A 15 -10.85 5.34 20.82
CA VAL A 15 -12.33 5.40 20.76
C VAL A 15 -12.80 6.67 20.06
N ALA A 16 -12.21 7.82 20.39
CA ALA A 16 -12.56 9.10 19.75
C ALA A 16 -12.21 9.10 18.24
N ILE A 17 -11.06 8.54 17.87
CA ILE A 17 -10.67 8.40 16.45
C ILE A 17 -11.60 7.42 15.73
N HIS A 18 -11.99 6.33 16.38
CA HIS A 18 -12.94 5.38 15.79
C HIS A 18 -14.30 6.03 15.52
N GLU A 19 -14.81 6.87 16.42
CA GLU A 19 -16.02 7.69 16.21
C GLU A 19 -15.82 8.67 15.05
N ALA A 20 -14.72 9.42 15.06
CA ALA A 20 -14.40 10.41 14.04
C ALA A 20 -14.27 9.79 12.63
N MET A 21 -13.61 8.64 12.53
CA MET A 21 -13.45 7.91 11.26
C MET A 21 -14.77 7.32 10.77
N GLU A 22 -15.67 6.94 11.68
CA GLU A 22 -16.93 6.32 11.31
C GLU A 22 -17.98 7.32 10.88
N GLN A 23 -18.24 8.29 11.74
CA GLN A 23 -19.37 9.21 11.61
C GLN A 23 -18.94 10.52 10.96
N GLN A 24 -17.63 10.74 10.76
CA GLN A 24 -17.06 12.02 10.34
C GLN A 24 -17.45 13.16 11.29
N THR A 25 -17.76 12.83 12.53
CA THR A 25 -18.16 13.76 13.59
C THR A 25 -17.58 13.32 14.92
N ILE A 26 -17.37 14.26 15.83
CA ILE A 26 -16.97 14.00 17.22
C ILE A 26 -18.01 14.66 18.14
N SER A 27 -18.63 13.85 18.98
CA SER A 27 -19.56 14.32 20.01
C SER A 27 -18.81 14.61 21.31
N ILE A 28 -19.03 15.80 21.87
CA ILE A 28 -18.43 16.22 23.13
C ILE A 28 -19.55 16.64 24.08
N THR A 29 -19.61 15.97 25.22
CA THR A 29 -20.47 16.36 26.35
C THR A 29 -19.56 16.73 27.52
N LYS A 30 -19.36 18.04 27.74
CA LYS A 30 -18.52 18.54 28.84
C LYS A 30 -19.04 19.87 29.35
N ALA A 31 -18.99 20.07 30.68
CA ALA A 31 -19.39 21.32 31.34
C ALA A 31 -20.81 21.81 30.95
N GLY A 32 -21.76 20.89 30.82
CA GLY A 32 -23.15 21.21 30.45
C GLY A 32 -23.36 21.57 28.97
N VAL A 33 -22.30 21.54 28.15
CA VAL A 33 -22.39 21.73 26.70
C VAL A 33 -22.35 20.37 26.02
N GLN A 34 -23.41 20.09 25.25
CA GLN A 34 -23.46 18.97 24.32
C GLN A 34 -23.31 19.54 22.91
N ALA A 35 -22.18 19.25 22.26
CA ALA A 35 -21.87 19.72 20.92
C ALA A 35 -21.39 18.57 20.03
N THR A 36 -21.71 18.64 18.73
CA THR A 36 -21.21 17.72 17.71
C THR A 36 -20.38 18.50 16.71
N LEU A 37 -19.11 18.13 16.56
CA LEU A 37 -18.16 18.80 15.69
C LEU A 37 -17.91 17.96 14.45
N ASN A 38 -17.72 18.62 13.30
CA ASN A 38 -17.40 17.96 12.04
C ASN A 38 -15.91 17.60 11.99
N ALA A 39 -15.60 16.35 11.62
CA ALA A 39 -14.24 15.78 11.59
C ALA A 39 -13.88 15.24 10.19
N ARG A 40 -14.25 15.96 9.12
CA ARG A 40 -13.86 15.62 7.73
C ARG A 40 -12.37 15.83 7.50
N ALA A 41 -11.57 14.79 7.72
CA ALA A 41 -10.15 14.78 7.38
C ALA A 41 -9.70 13.38 6.93
N SER A 42 -8.77 13.33 5.98
CA SER A 42 -8.04 12.09 5.67
C SER A 42 -6.97 11.85 6.74
N ILE A 43 -6.81 10.60 7.15
CA ILE A 43 -5.81 10.16 8.13
C ILE A 43 -4.68 9.45 7.39
N LEU A 44 -3.46 9.88 7.66
CA LEU A 44 -2.23 9.16 7.36
C LEU A 44 -1.68 8.69 8.70
N ALA A 45 -1.52 7.39 8.88
CA ALA A 45 -1.07 6.80 10.13
C ALA A 45 0.19 5.95 9.89
N ALA A 46 1.18 6.11 10.75
CA ALA A 46 2.31 5.20 10.87
C ALA A 46 2.13 4.34 12.13
N ALA A 47 2.45 3.05 12.02
CA ALA A 47 2.35 2.11 13.13
C ALA A 47 3.50 1.12 13.05
N ASN A 48 4.02 0.72 14.21
CA ASN A 48 5.11 -0.23 14.29
C ASN A 48 4.58 -1.66 14.49
N PRO A 49 5.26 -2.70 13.94
CA PRO A 49 4.91 -4.07 14.24
C PRO A 49 5.19 -4.40 15.71
N ILE A 50 4.40 -5.33 16.26
CA ILE A 50 4.61 -5.86 17.61
C ILE A 50 5.98 -6.53 17.64
N TYR A 51 6.74 -6.31 18.73
CA TYR A 51 8.13 -6.78 18.90
C TYR A 51 9.18 -6.13 17.97
N GLY A 52 8.80 -5.10 17.20
CA GLY A 52 9.74 -4.28 16.42
C GLY A 52 10.16 -4.85 15.07
N ARG A 53 9.75 -6.08 14.73
CA ARG A 53 9.96 -6.66 13.38
C ARG A 53 8.65 -7.27 12.88
N TYR A 54 8.39 -7.11 11.58
CA TYR A 54 7.19 -7.66 10.95
C TYR A 54 7.35 -9.15 10.67
N ASP A 55 6.45 -9.98 11.21
CA ASP A 55 6.45 -11.43 11.00
C ASP A 55 5.55 -11.81 9.81
N ARG A 56 6.17 -12.23 8.69
CA ARG A 56 5.46 -12.62 7.46
C ARG A 56 4.57 -13.85 7.64
N SER A 57 4.81 -14.67 8.65
CA SER A 57 3.98 -15.86 8.91
C SER A 57 2.62 -15.52 9.53
N ARG A 58 2.47 -14.30 10.05
CA ARG A 58 1.28 -13.81 10.75
C ARG A 58 0.47 -12.85 9.91
N THR A 59 -0.83 -12.78 10.17
CA THR A 59 -1.70 -11.79 9.53
C THR A 59 -1.38 -10.37 10.00
N LEU A 60 -1.72 -9.35 9.20
CA LEU A 60 -1.54 -7.94 9.55
C LEU A 60 -2.11 -7.60 10.94
N ARG A 61 -3.32 -8.12 11.24
CA ARG A 61 -3.97 -7.93 12.54
C ARG A 61 -3.17 -8.51 13.71
N ALA A 62 -2.45 -9.61 13.50
CA ALA A 62 -1.60 -10.19 14.53
C ALA A 62 -0.22 -9.51 14.62
N ASN A 63 0.19 -8.81 13.56
CA ASN A 63 1.44 -8.03 13.52
C ASN A 63 1.29 -6.62 14.11
N VAL A 64 0.09 -6.03 14.11
CA VAL A 64 -0.12 -4.65 14.58
C VAL A 64 -1.18 -4.63 15.68
N ALA A 65 -0.92 -3.88 16.76
CA ALA A 65 -1.80 -3.76 17.91
C ALA A 65 -3.03 -2.85 17.66
N LEU A 66 -3.75 -3.06 16.54
CA LEU A 66 -4.94 -2.28 16.18
C LEU A 66 -6.22 -3.11 16.29
N SER A 67 -7.30 -2.45 16.68
CA SER A 67 -8.62 -3.07 16.76
C SER A 67 -9.20 -3.35 15.37
N ALA A 68 -9.95 -4.43 15.22
CA ALA A 68 -10.59 -4.80 13.96
C ALA A 68 -11.52 -3.71 13.37
N PRO A 69 -12.29 -2.95 14.19
CA PRO A 69 -13.07 -1.84 13.67
C PRO A 69 -12.20 -0.78 13.00
N ILE A 70 -11.06 -0.39 13.59
CA ILE A 70 -10.16 0.60 13.00
C ILE A 70 -9.54 0.07 11.70
N LEU A 71 -9.07 -1.19 11.69
CA LEU A 71 -8.49 -1.80 10.49
C LEU A 71 -9.47 -1.81 9.31
N SER A 72 -10.76 -2.01 9.57
CA SER A 72 -11.77 -2.01 8.52
C SER A 72 -12.08 -0.62 7.93
N ARG A 73 -11.64 0.47 8.59
CA ARG A 73 -11.88 1.87 8.18
C ARG A 73 -10.76 2.49 7.37
N PHE A 74 -9.58 1.89 7.40
CA PHE A 74 -8.52 2.29 6.49
C PHE A 74 -8.77 1.65 5.12
N ASP A 75 -8.64 2.49 4.10
CA ASP A 75 -8.82 2.09 2.70
C ASP A 75 -7.60 1.32 2.17
N LEU A 76 -6.39 1.69 2.62
CA LEU A 76 -5.13 1.16 2.11
C LEU A 76 -4.15 0.91 3.26
N PHE A 77 -3.48 -0.24 3.21
CA PHE A 77 -2.37 -0.59 4.07
C PHE A 77 -1.11 -0.79 3.24
N PHE A 78 -0.03 -0.11 3.62
CA PHE A 78 1.29 -0.32 3.00
C PHE A 78 2.25 -0.78 4.08
N VAL A 79 2.55 -2.08 4.08
CA VAL A 79 3.59 -2.65 4.94
C VAL A 79 4.93 -2.41 4.27
N VAL A 80 5.81 -1.68 4.95
CA VAL A 80 7.20 -1.50 4.54
C VAL A 80 8.03 -2.51 5.32
N LEU A 81 8.77 -3.36 4.61
CA LEU A 81 9.65 -4.36 5.19
C LEU A 81 11.09 -3.87 5.07
N ASP A 82 11.84 -4.03 6.15
CA ASP A 82 13.27 -3.78 6.19
C ASP A 82 14.00 -5.08 5.87
N GLU A 83 14.47 -5.22 4.63
CA GLU A 83 15.23 -6.36 4.13
C GLU A 83 16.68 -5.92 3.93
N CYS A 84 17.63 -6.65 4.53
CA CYS A 84 19.05 -6.38 4.33
C CYS A 84 19.44 -6.74 2.89
N ASP A 85 19.59 -5.74 2.03
CA ASP A 85 20.08 -5.90 0.66
C ASP A 85 21.29 -4.99 0.45
N GLU A 86 22.46 -5.57 0.22
CA GLU A 86 23.72 -4.83 0.09
C GLU A 86 23.66 -3.72 -0.98
N ARG A 87 22.95 -3.97 -2.09
CA ARG A 87 22.84 -3.00 -3.17
C ARG A 87 21.98 -1.82 -2.77
N THR A 88 20.82 -2.08 -2.16
CA THR A 88 19.91 -1.03 -1.69
C THR A 88 20.54 -0.25 -0.52
N ASP A 89 21.15 -0.94 0.43
CA ASP A 89 21.85 -0.34 1.58
C ASP A 89 23.00 0.55 1.13
N TYR A 90 23.79 0.12 0.15
CA TYR A 90 24.87 0.93 -0.42
C TYR A 90 24.33 2.22 -1.06
N ARG A 91 23.22 2.12 -1.81
CA ARG A 91 22.57 3.30 -2.42
C ARG A 91 22.03 4.26 -1.37
N ILE A 92 21.39 3.75 -0.32
CA ILE A 92 20.88 4.56 0.79
C ILE A 92 22.04 5.24 1.52
N ALA A 93 23.09 4.49 1.86
CA ALA A 93 24.26 5.02 2.54
C ALA A 93 24.95 6.12 1.72
N ASN A 94 25.16 5.89 0.41
CA ASN A 94 25.76 6.90 -0.46
C ASN A 94 24.88 8.16 -0.53
N HIS A 95 23.55 8.01 -0.66
CA HIS A 95 22.63 9.14 -0.66
C HIS A 95 22.69 9.94 0.65
N ILE A 96 22.70 9.28 1.81
CA ILE A 96 22.81 9.94 3.11
C ILE A 96 24.13 10.71 3.22
N ILE A 97 25.24 10.13 2.77
CA ILE A 97 26.56 10.78 2.77
C ILE A 97 26.56 12.00 1.84
N ASP A 98 26.00 11.90 0.65
CA ASP A 98 25.94 13.01 -0.31
C ASP A 98 25.12 14.19 0.23
N VAL A 99 23.99 13.92 0.90
CA VAL A 99 23.20 14.94 1.62
C VAL A 99 24.04 15.64 2.70
N HIS A 100 24.76 14.87 3.53
CA HIS A 100 25.61 15.45 4.59
C HIS A 100 26.82 16.23 4.05
N ARG A 101 27.30 15.89 2.85
CA ARG A 101 28.39 16.61 2.18
C ARG A 101 27.91 17.92 1.53
N GLY A 102 26.64 18.27 1.65
CA GLY A 102 26.05 19.44 0.99
C GLY A 102 26.03 19.31 -0.54
N ARG A 103 26.20 18.08 -1.06
CA ARG A 103 26.01 17.75 -2.47
C ARG A 103 24.53 17.50 -2.69
N GLU A 104 23.73 18.54 -2.54
CA GLU A 104 22.33 18.51 -2.97
C GLU A 104 22.28 18.50 -4.50
N GLU A 105 22.57 17.35 -5.11
CA GLU A 105 21.81 16.97 -6.29
C GLU A 105 20.53 16.34 -5.75
N ALA A 106 19.61 17.16 -5.26
CA ALA A 106 18.22 16.73 -5.07
C ALA A 106 17.79 16.13 -6.40
N GLY A 107 17.77 14.80 -6.48
CA GLY A 107 17.72 14.08 -7.75
C GLY A 107 16.69 14.73 -8.65
N HIS A 108 17.10 15.13 -9.85
CA HIS A 108 16.37 16.03 -10.75
C HIS A 108 14.86 15.73 -10.74
N ALA A 109 14.13 16.41 -9.86
CA ALA A 109 12.69 16.27 -9.81
C ALA A 109 12.19 16.99 -11.07
N PRO A 110 11.39 16.32 -11.92
CA PRO A 110 10.91 16.94 -13.15
C PRO A 110 10.01 18.16 -12.89
N PHE A 111 9.51 18.31 -11.66
CA PHE A 111 8.62 19.39 -11.26
C PHE A 111 9.07 20.02 -9.95
N ASP A 112 8.99 21.34 -9.87
CA ASP A 112 9.21 22.07 -8.63
C ASP A 112 8.03 21.86 -7.65
N LYS A 113 8.30 22.01 -6.35
CA LYS A 113 7.29 21.96 -5.29
C LYS A 113 6.15 22.96 -5.56
N GLY A 114 6.47 24.17 -6.02
CA GLY A 114 5.47 25.19 -6.31
C GLY A 114 4.54 24.80 -7.46
N GLU A 115 5.09 24.16 -8.50
CA GLU A 115 4.33 23.65 -9.64
C GLU A 115 3.39 22.52 -9.22
N MET A 116 3.91 21.56 -8.44
CA MET A 116 3.10 20.43 -7.95
C MET A 116 1.98 20.89 -7.03
N GLN A 117 2.21 21.89 -6.17
CA GLN A 117 1.15 22.47 -5.33
C GLN A 117 0.06 23.17 -6.14
N ARG A 118 0.44 23.92 -7.19
CA ARG A 118 -0.53 24.55 -8.11
C ARG A 118 -1.34 23.48 -8.84
N TYR A 119 -0.68 22.43 -9.31
CA TYR A 119 -1.32 21.31 -9.99
C TYR A 119 -2.32 20.58 -9.09
N ILE A 120 -1.92 20.21 -7.87
CA ILE A 120 -2.80 19.55 -6.89
C ILE A 120 -4.02 20.42 -6.56
N ARG A 121 -3.85 21.75 -6.48
CA ARG A 121 -4.97 22.67 -6.26
C ARG A 121 -5.95 22.68 -7.43
N PHE A 122 -5.44 22.64 -8.65
CA PHE A 122 -6.24 22.58 -9.87
C PHE A 122 -7.03 21.27 -9.98
N VAL A 123 -6.38 20.11 -9.86
CA VAL A 123 -7.07 18.82 -10.00
C VAL A 123 -8.16 18.59 -8.94
N LYS A 124 -8.03 19.21 -7.76
CA LYS A 124 -9.05 19.16 -6.71
C LYS A 124 -10.37 19.86 -7.06
N THR A 125 -10.38 20.76 -8.06
CA THR A 125 -11.62 21.40 -8.50
C THR A 125 -12.42 20.53 -9.48
N ILE A 126 -11.81 19.48 -10.01
CA ILE A 126 -12.43 18.56 -10.96
C ILE A 126 -13.25 17.51 -10.18
N ASN A 127 -14.48 17.27 -10.61
CA ASN A 127 -15.35 16.24 -10.05
C ASN A 127 -15.72 15.25 -11.16
N PRO A 128 -14.89 14.20 -11.36
CA PRO A 128 -15.12 13.22 -12.40
C PRO A 128 -16.44 12.46 -12.18
N ARG A 129 -17.11 12.11 -13.27
CA ARG A 129 -18.31 11.26 -13.24
C ARG A 129 -17.96 9.85 -13.66
N MET A 130 -18.59 8.87 -13.01
CA MET A 130 -18.37 7.47 -13.33
C MET A 130 -19.14 7.11 -14.61
N THR A 131 -18.48 6.45 -15.55
CA THR A 131 -19.12 5.90 -16.76
C THR A 131 -19.82 4.58 -16.45
N THR A 132 -20.78 4.17 -17.29
CA THR A 132 -21.48 2.89 -17.12
C THR A 132 -20.54 1.71 -17.23
N GLU A 133 -19.62 1.74 -18.19
CA GLU A 133 -18.59 0.70 -18.38
C GLU A 133 -17.70 0.53 -17.14
N SER A 134 -17.25 1.64 -16.54
CA SER A 134 -16.44 1.62 -15.32
C SER A 134 -17.23 1.11 -14.10
N ALA A 135 -18.54 1.43 -14.03
CA ALA A 135 -19.41 0.95 -12.96
C ALA A 135 -19.62 -0.57 -13.03
N ASP A 136 -19.82 -1.12 -14.23
CA ASP A 136 -19.94 -2.56 -14.45
C ASP A 136 -18.63 -3.27 -14.09
N LEU A 137 -17.49 -2.72 -14.51
CA LEU A 137 -16.16 -3.25 -14.17
C LEU A 137 -15.90 -3.24 -12.66
N LEU A 138 -16.26 -2.16 -11.95
CA LEU A 138 -16.14 -2.09 -10.49
C LEU A 138 -16.96 -3.19 -9.80
N CYS A 139 -18.18 -3.43 -10.27
CA CYS A 139 -19.03 -4.48 -9.72
C CYS A 139 -18.41 -5.87 -9.90
N ASP A 140 -17.85 -6.15 -11.08
CA ASP A 140 -17.25 -7.45 -11.38
C ASP A 140 -15.93 -7.67 -10.63
N LEU A 141 -15.11 -6.63 -10.50
CA LEU A 141 -13.89 -6.67 -9.69
C LEU A 141 -14.20 -6.86 -8.21
N TYR A 142 -15.24 -6.21 -7.68
CA TYR A 142 -15.68 -6.40 -6.30
C TYR A 142 -16.21 -7.81 -6.04
N LYS A 143 -17.02 -8.37 -6.94
CA LYS A 143 -17.47 -9.78 -6.85
C LYS A 143 -16.28 -10.72 -6.81
N ARG A 144 -15.29 -10.52 -7.68
CA ARG A 144 -14.06 -11.32 -7.72
C ARG A 144 -13.26 -11.21 -6.43
N LEU A 145 -13.09 -10.00 -5.91
CA LEU A 145 -12.40 -9.74 -4.63
C LEU A 145 -13.08 -10.55 -3.50
N ARG A 146 -14.41 -10.47 -3.41
CA ARG A 146 -15.21 -11.16 -2.39
C ARG A 146 -15.21 -12.68 -2.54
N GLN A 147 -15.18 -13.21 -3.76
CA GLN A 147 -15.05 -14.65 -4.00
C GLN A 147 -13.68 -15.17 -3.57
N GLY A 148 -12.60 -14.40 -3.81
CA GLY A 148 -11.26 -14.76 -3.34
C GLY A 148 -11.15 -14.89 -1.82
N ASP A 149 -11.87 -14.04 -1.07
CA ASP A 149 -11.98 -14.11 0.41
C ASP A 149 -12.83 -15.30 0.88
N ALA A 150 -13.87 -15.67 0.14
CA ALA A 150 -14.71 -16.83 0.49
C ALA A 150 -13.99 -18.18 0.30
N VAL A 151 -13.03 -18.27 -0.63
CA VAL A 151 -12.30 -19.50 -0.96
C VAL A 151 -10.99 -19.62 -0.16
N GLY A 152 -10.45 -18.50 0.34
CA GLY A 152 -9.18 -18.45 1.07
C GLY A 152 -9.27 -18.98 2.50
N GLN A 153 -8.54 -20.06 2.78
CA GLN A 153 -8.26 -20.56 4.14
C GLN A 153 -7.59 -19.48 5.01
N GLY A 154 -8.35 -18.78 5.85
CA GLY A 154 -7.91 -18.23 7.15
C GLY A 154 -6.73 -17.25 7.22
N ARG A 155 -6.11 -16.87 6.10
CA ARG A 155 -4.86 -16.07 6.06
C ARG A 155 -5.03 -14.63 5.59
N GLN A 156 -6.23 -14.18 5.23
CA GLN A 156 -6.43 -12.79 4.81
C GLN A 156 -6.25 -11.81 5.99
N ALA A 157 -5.60 -10.68 5.69
CA ALA A 157 -5.29 -9.63 6.65
C ALA A 157 -6.54 -9.05 7.35
N TYR A 158 -7.68 -8.98 6.66
CA TYR A 158 -8.98 -8.55 7.16
C TYR A 158 -10.11 -8.90 6.17
N ARG A 159 -11.37 -8.87 6.65
CA ARG A 159 -12.57 -9.23 5.87
C ARG A 159 -12.94 -8.16 4.83
N ILE A 160 -13.28 -8.57 3.62
CA ILE A 160 -13.77 -7.65 2.59
C ILE A 160 -15.18 -7.16 2.91
N THR A 161 -15.38 -5.85 2.86
CA THR A 161 -16.68 -5.20 3.13
C THR A 161 -17.04 -4.22 2.00
N VAL A 162 -18.27 -3.69 2.05
CA VAL A 162 -18.75 -2.65 1.10
C VAL A 162 -17.86 -1.39 1.14
N ARG A 163 -17.17 -1.13 2.26
CA ARG A 163 -16.23 -0.01 2.36
C ARG A 163 -15.13 -0.10 1.30
N GLN A 164 -14.64 -1.30 1.01
CA GLN A 164 -13.60 -1.48 0.00
C GLN A 164 -14.10 -1.13 -1.41
N LEU A 165 -15.39 -1.32 -1.69
CA LEU A 165 -16.00 -0.83 -2.92
C LEU A 165 -16.03 0.71 -2.95
N GLU A 166 -16.44 1.35 -1.86
CA GLU A 166 -16.39 2.81 -1.74
C GLU A 166 -14.95 3.34 -1.87
N SER A 167 -13.96 2.66 -1.30
CA SER A 167 -12.53 2.98 -1.43
C SER A 167 -12.09 2.88 -2.88
N MET A 168 -12.47 1.83 -3.61
CA MET A 168 -12.16 1.70 -5.04
C MET A 168 -12.76 2.83 -5.87
N VAL A 169 -14.01 3.24 -5.58
CA VAL A 169 -14.65 4.38 -6.23
C VAL A 169 -13.85 5.66 -5.96
N ARG A 170 -13.54 5.95 -4.68
CA ARG A 170 -12.74 7.13 -4.28
C ARG A 170 -11.37 7.17 -4.95
N LEU A 171 -10.68 6.02 -5.03
CA LEU A 171 -9.36 5.91 -5.67
C LEU A 171 -9.45 6.12 -7.18
N SER A 172 -10.48 5.57 -7.83
CA SER A 172 -10.69 5.73 -9.27
C SER A 172 -11.01 7.18 -9.64
N GLU A 173 -11.85 7.86 -8.85
CA GLU A 173 -12.13 9.30 -8.99
C GLU A 173 -10.87 10.14 -8.73
N ALA A 174 -10.07 9.80 -7.72
CA ALA A 174 -8.82 10.50 -7.43
C ALA A 174 -7.81 10.35 -8.59
N MET A 175 -7.74 9.19 -9.22
CA MET A 175 -6.88 8.95 -10.38
C MET A 175 -7.36 9.73 -11.61
N ALA A 176 -8.66 9.78 -11.85
CA ALA A 176 -9.24 10.59 -12.93
C ALA A 176 -8.97 12.09 -12.71
N ARG A 177 -9.10 12.59 -11.47
CA ARG A 177 -8.70 13.95 -11.10
C ARG A 177 -7.23 14.21 -11.43
N LEU A 178 -6.35 13.27 -11.08
CA LEU A 178 -4.91 13.39 -11.36
C LEU A 178 -4.59 13.44 -12.85
N HIS A 179 -5.42 12.86 -13.72
CA HIS A 179 -5.26 12.96 -15.18
C HIS A 179 -6.03 14.15 -15.80
N CYS A 180 -6.68 14.97 -14.97
CA CYS A 180 -7.56 16.06 -15.38
C CYS A 180 -8.79 15.63 -16.20
N ASP A 181 -9.23 14.38 -16.05
CA ASP A 181 -10.39 13.84 -16.77
C ASP A 181 -11.70 14.13 -16.02
N VAL A 182 -12.75 14.44 -16.78
CA VAL A 182 -14.12 14.64 -16.27
C VAL A 182 -14.90 13.33 -16.15
N GLU A 183 -14.38 12.25 -16.70
CA GLU A 183 -15.00 10.93 -16.69
C GLU A 183 -14.00 9.88 -16.19
N VAL A 184 -14.49 8.93 -15.38
CA VAL A 184 -13.65 7.85 -14.89
C VAL A 184 -13.62 6.72 -15.93
N ARG A 185 -12.45 6.52 -16.53
CA ARG A 185 -12.19 5.46 -17.49
C ARG A 185 -11.98 4.10 -16.81
N PRO A 186 -12.25 2.98 -17.52
CA PRO A 186 -11.99 1.64 -17.00
C PRO A 186 -10.53 1.40 -16.62
N ASP A 187 -9.60 2.10 -17.27
CA ASP A 187 -8.16 2.02 -16.97
C ASP A 187 -7.85 2.46 -15.53
N TYR A 188 -8.49 3.53 -15.04
CA TYR A 188 -8.33 4.02 -13.67
C TYR A 188 -8.89 3.04 -12.64
N VAL A 189 -10.00 2.37 -12.97
CA VAL A 189 -10.59 1.33 -12.12
C VAL A 189 -9.64 0.13 -11.98
N ARG A 190 -9.03 -0.32 -13.08
CA ARG A 190 -8.04 -1.42 -13.04
C ARG A 190 -6.83 -1.05 -12.18
N GLU A 191 -6.36 0.18 -12.29
CA GLU A 191 -5.23 0.67 -11.50
C GLU A 191 -5.58 0.82 -10.01
N ALA A 192 -6.76 1.36 -9.69
CA ALA A 192 -7.25 1.42 -8.31
C ALA A 192 -7.40 0.01 -7.70
N PHE A 193 -7.91 -0.96 -8.46
CA PHE A 193 -7.98 -2.35 -8.03
C PHE A 193 -6.60 -2.97 -7.80
N ARG A 194 -5.63 -2.67 -8.69
CA ARG A 194 -4.23 -3.11 -8.53
C ARG A 194 -3.62 -2.59 -7.23
N LEU A 195 -3.82 -1.30 -6.93
CA LEU A 195 -3.36 -0.68 -5.68
C LEU A 195 -4.00 -1.32 -4.46
N LEU A 196 -5.32 -1.50 -4.48
CA LEU A 196 -6.04 -2.14 -3.37
C LEU A 196 -5.56 -3.58 -3.16
N LYS A 197 -5.41 -4.37 -4.23
CA LYS A 197 -4.89 -5.73 -4.15
C LYS A 197 -3.47 -5.74 -3.58
N LYS A 198 -2.58 -4.85 -4.02
CA LYS A 198 -1.22 -4.74 -3.48
C LYS A 198 -1.22 -4.37 -1.99
N SER A 199 -2.17 -3.54 -1.56
CA SER A 199 -2.33 -3.16 -0.15
C SER A 199 -2.78 -4.32 0.75
N ILE A 200 -3.52 -5.29 0.19
CA ILE A 200 -4.02 -6.48 0.90
C ILE A 200 -2.99 -7.62 0.89
N VAL A 201 -2.21 -7.75 -0.20
CA VAL A 201 -1.43 -8.96 -0.53
C VAL A 201 0.06 -8.89 -0.15
N HIS A 202 0.61 -7.73 0.23
CA HIS A 202 2.07 -7.60 0.42
C HIS A 202 2.69 -8.34 1.63
N VAL A 203 2.00 -9.33 2.20
CA VAL A 203 2.57 -10.29 3.16
C VAL A 203 3.18 -11.51 2.44
N GLU A 204 2.83 -11.75 1.18
CA GLU A 204 3.43 -12.80 0.37
C GLU A 204 4.50 -12.20 -0.55
N THR A 205 5.76 -12.22 -0.11
CA THR A 205 6.84 -12.43 -1.07
C THR A 205 6.93 -13.93 -1.28
N GLU A 206 6.49 -14.39 -2.45
CA GLU A 206 7.04 -15.61 -3.02
C GLU A 206 8.55 -15.36 -3.11
N ASP A 207 9.34 -16.16 -2.38
CA ASP A 207 10.77 -16.23 -2.62
C ASP A 207 10.93 -16.57 -4.09
N VAL A 208 11.40 -15.61 -4.89
CA VAL A 208 11.86 -15.91 -6.24
C VAL A 208 13.01 -16.90 -6.02
N PRO A 209 12.93 -18.15 -6.50
CA PRO A 209 14.09 -19.02 -6.45
C PRO A 209 15.18 -18.28 -7.23
N LEU A 210 16.19 -17.82 -6.51
CA LEU A 210 17.45 -17.47 -7.13
C LEU A 210 17.85 -18.75 -7.86
N ASP A 211 17.87 -18.67 -9.20
CA ASP A 211 18.59 -19.62 -10.01
C ASP A 211 20.03 -19.55 -9.51
N ASP A 212 20.36 -20.44 -8.56
CA ASP A 212 21.72 -20.62 -8.06
C ASP A 212 22.52 -21.01 -9.28
N GLY A 213 23.22 -20.00 -9.82
CA GLY A 213 24.10 -20.13 -10.97
C GLY A 213 24.94 -21.39 -10.79
N GLY A 214 24.82 -22.26 -11.79
CA GLY A 214 25.25 -23.65 -11.75
C GLY A 214 26.55 -23.90 -11.00
N GLU A 215 26.49 -24.91 -10.14
CA GLU A 215 27.67 -25.64 -9.70
C GLU A 215 28.59 -25.90 -10.91
N PRO A 216 29.89 -25.56 -10.86
CA PRO A 216 30.82 -25.96 -11.91
C PRO A 216 30.86 -27.49 -11.91
N GLY A 217 30.39 -28.07 -13.02
CA GLY A 217 30.21 -29.51 -13.19
C GLY A 217 31.44 -30.32 -12.82
N GLU A 218 31.19 -31.47 -12.19
CA GLU A 218 32.17 -32.54 -12.00
C GLU A 218 32.83 -32.89 -13.36
N PRO A 219 34.16 -32.99 -13.42
CA PRO A 219 34.83 -33.40 -14.64
C PRO A 219 34.51 -34.87 -14.92
N LEU A 220 33.89 -35.13 -16.07
CA LEU A 220 33.73 -36.47 -16.66
C LEU A 220 35.11 -37.16 -16.78
N PRO A 221 35.19 -38.49 -16.55
CA PRO A 221 36.44 -39.23 -16.71
C PRO A 221 36.89 -39.22 -18.18
N PRO A 222 38.20 -39.24 -18.45
CA PRO A 222 38.71 -39.19 -19.81
C PRO A 222 38.37 -40.46 -20.59
N GLU A 223 37.83 -40.29 -21.80
CA GLU A 223 37.67 -41.36 -22.78
C GLU A 223 39.04 -41.87 -23.26
N PRO A 224 39.20 -43.18 -23.50
CA PRO A 224 40.44 -43.74 -24.01
C PRO A 224 40.66 -43.36 -25.48
N ALA A 225 41.90 -42.98 -25.79
CA ALA A 225 42.38 -42.68 -27.13
C ALA A 225 42.75 -43.97 -27.88
N GLU A 226 42.11 -44.18 -29.03
CA GLU A 226 42.50 -45.11 -30.11
C GLU A 226 41.85 -44.55 -31.40
N GLU A 227 42.44 -44.48 -32.58
CA GLU A 227 43.80 -44.43 -33.12
C GLU A 227 43.57 -43.95 -34.58
N GLU A 228 44.43 -43.03 -35.02
CA GLU A 228 44.85 -42.60 -36.37
C GLU A 228 43.94 -42.74 -37.64
N GLU A 229 43.96 -41.65 -38.41
CA GLU A 229 43.45 -41.45 -39.77
C GLU A 229 44.10 -42.33 -40.86
N GLU A 230 43.24 -42.86 -41.73
CA GLU A 230 43.31 -42.94 -43.22
C GLU A 230 44.45 -43.69 -43.96
N PRO A 231 44.27 -44.05 -45.25
CA PRO A 231 43.06 -44.16 -46.08
C PRO A 231 42.72 -45.59 -46.55
#